data_AF-A0A7S1JWV8-F1
#
_entry.id   AF-A0A7S1JWV8-F1
#
_cell.length_a   1.000
_cell.length_b   1.000
_cell.length_c   1.000
_cell.angle_alpha   90.00
_cell.angle_beta   90.00
_cell.angle_gamma   90.00
#
_symmetry.space_group_name_H-M   'P 1'
#
loop_
_entity.id
_entity.type
_entity.pdbx_description
1 polymer ?
#
loop_
_entity_poly.entity_id
_entity_poly.type
_entity_poly.pdbx_seq_one_letter_code
_entity_poly.pdbx_strand_id
1 'polypeptide(L)'
;MLADVSPWMIKLDVEGAELKALRGAREVLKRVKYVFHEVSRSLLTDAGDAGDTPEAVLAFWQGINYSCRPSKVSRTDLRTMFTGRDVVTDILCTNLNSLTHTLRP
;
A
#
# COMPACT_ATOMS: atom_id res chain seq x y z
N MET A 1 -25.46 -6.94 -7.43
CA MET A 1 -25.10 -5.58 -6.97
C MET A 1 -24.44 -5.70 -5.60
N LEU A 2 -23.12 -5.50 -5.51
CA LEU A 2 -22.36 -5.41 -4.24
C LEU A 2 -21.98 -3.93 -3.98
N ALA A 3 -22.87 -3.00 -4.33
CA ALA A 3 -22.50 -1.60 -4.51
C ALA A 3 -22.35 -0.79 -3.20
N ASP A 4 -22.85 -1.28 -2.07
CA ASP A 4 -23.03 -0.44 -0.87
C ASP A 4 -22.14 -0.77 0.33
N VAL A 5 -21.22 -1.74 0.20
CA VAL A 5 -20.23 -2.00 1.24
C VAL A 5 -18.84 -1.82 0.64
N SER A 6 -18.37 -0.57 0.61
CA SER A 6 -16.95 -0.34 0.34
C SER A 6 -16.15 -0.99 1.48
N PRO A 7 -15.17 -1.87 1.19
CA PRO A 7 -14.38 -2.47 2.25
C PRO A 7 -13.68 -1.35 3.02
N TRP A 8 -13.94 -1.29 4.33
CA TRP A 8 -13.26 -0.36 5.23
C TRP A 8 -11.76 -0.69 5.32
N MET A 9 -11.39 -1.96 5.10
CA MET A 9 -10.02 -2.44 5.14
C MET A 9 -9.74 -3.54 4.11
N ILE A 10 -8.53 -3.55 3.55
CA ILE A 10 -7.98 -4.64 2.73
C ILE A 10 -6.60 -5.05 3.28
N LYS A 11 -6.32 -6.35 3.33
CA LYS A 11 -4.94 -6.87 3.44
C LYS A 11 -4.43 -7.24 2.04
N LEU A 12 -3.24 -6.77 1.69
CA LEU A 12 -2.52 -7.15 0.48
C LEU A 12 -1.23 -7.86 0.85
N ASP A 13 -1.08 -9.04 0.27
CA ASP A 13 0.06 -9.93 0.43
C ASP A 13 0.32 -10.49 -0.98
N VAL A 14 1.20 -9.81 -1.70
CA VAL A 14 1.45 -10.04 -3.13
C VAL A 14 2.94 -10.20 -3.27
N GLU A 15 3.38 -11.36 -3.75
CA GLU A 15 4.79 -11.74 -3.79
C GLU A 15 5.42 -11.40 -5.16
N GLY A 16 6.08 -10.25 -5.27
CA GLY A 16 6.85 -9.86 -6.47
C GLY A 16 6.04 -9.34 -7.67
N ALA A 17 4.74 -9.10 -7.51
CA ALA A 17 3.86 -8.52 -8.53
C ALA A 17 3.02 -7.35 -8.00
N GLU A 18 3.51 -6.69 -6.97
CA GLU A 18 2.81 -5.69 -6.16
C GLU A 18 2.29 -4.56 -7.05
N LEU A 19 3.13 -3.90 -7.85
CA LEU A 19 2.67 -2.76 -8.65
C LEU A 19 1.65 -3.18 -9.72
N LYS A 20 1.80 -4.36 -10.29
CA LYS A 20 0.82 -4.90 -11.25
C LYS A 20 -0.53 -5.11 -10.59
N ALA A 21 -0.56 -5.73 -9.41
CA ALA A 21 -1.78 -5.94 -8.63
C ALA A 21 -2.42 -4.59 -8.23
N LEU A 22 -1.61 -3.66 -7.73
CA LEU A 22 -2.05 -2.32 -7.32
C LEU A 22 -2.64 -1.51 -8.48
N ARG A 23 -2.01 -1.54 -9.65
CA ARG A 23 -2.51 -0.88 -10.87
C ARG A 23 -3.84 -1.50 -11.33
N GLY A 24 -3.95 -2.83 -11.30
CA GLY A 24 -5.19 -3.54 -11.62
C GLY A 24 -6.34 -3.21 -10.66
N ALA A 25 -6.03 -3.03 -9.38
CA ALA A 25 -7.01 -2.74 -8.33
C ALA A 25 -7.29 -1.24 -8.11
N ARG A 26 -6.69 -0.34 -8.91
CA ARG A 26 -6.64 1.11 -8.63
C ARG A 26 -8.01 1.73 -8.31
N GLU A 27 -9.05 1.43 -9.08
CA GLU A 27 -10.38 2.01 -8.86
C GLU A 27 -11.07 1.52 -7.59
N VAL A 28 -10.80 0.27 -7.19
CA VAL A 28 -11.27 -0.28 -5.91
C VAL A 28 -10.52 0.39 -4.75
N LEU A 29 -9.19 0.49 -4.87
CA LEU A 29 -8.34 1.08 -3.83
C LEU A 29 -8.69 2.54 -3.52
N LYS A 30 -9.18 3.33 -4.49
CA LYS A 30 -9.65 4.70 -4.23
C LYS A 30 -10.80 4.78 -3.21
N ARG A 31 -11.57 3.71 -3.03
CA ARG A 31 -12.77 3.67 -2.17
C ARG A 31 -12.52 3.07 -0.79
N VAL A 32 -11.38 2.40 -0.61
CA VAL A 32 -11.01 1.71 0.62
C VAL A 32 -10.44 2.72 1.62
N LYS A 33 -10.74 2.55 2.91
CA LYS A 33 -10.21 3.46 3.95
C LYS A 33 -8.79 3.07 4.38
N TYR A 34 -8.58 1.79 4.67
CA TYR A 34 -7.31 1.26 5.16
C TYR A 34 -6.80 0.12 4.28
N VAL A 35 -5.50 0.12 3.99
CA VAL A 35 -4.83 -1.01 3.37
C VAL A 35 -3.65 -1.40 4.23
N PHE A 36 -3.60 -2.67 4.61
CA PHE A 36 -2.42 -3.29 5.21
C PHE A 36 -1.69 -4.03 4.10
N HIS A 37 -0.49 -3.62 3.76
CA HIS A 37 0.26 -4.19 2.65
C HIS A 37 1.59 -4.73 3.13
N GLU A 38 1.81 -6.02 2.93
CA GLU A 38 3.12 -6.64 3.13
C GLU A 38 3.97 -6.38 1.89
N VAL A 39 5.15 -5.79 2.07
CA VAL A 39 6.07 -5.46 0.99
C VAL A 39 7.42 -6.10 1.28
N SER A 40 7.94 -6.87 0.32
CA SER A 40 9.24 -7.53 0.42
C SER A 40 10.20 -6.96 -0.62
N ARG A 41 11.32 -6.37 -0.16
CA ARG A 41 12.33 -5.84 -1.08
C ARG A 41 12.95 -6.94 -1.93
N SER A 42 13.28 -8.09 -1.33
CA SER A 42 13.92 -9.19 -2.05
C SER A 42 13.02 -9.74 -3.15
N LEU A 43 11.73 -9.95 -2.87
CA LEU A 43 10.77 -10.46 -3.87
C LEU A 43 10.56 -9.45 -5.02
N LEU A 44 10.49 -8.16 -4.72
CA LEU A 44 10.39 -7.10 -5.71
C LEU A 44 11.64 -7.04 -6.61
N THR A 45 12.83 -7.17 -6.04
CA THR A 45 14.08 -7.16 -6.82
C THR A 45 14.33 -8.44 -7.60
N ASP A 46 13.93 -9.59 -7.06
CA ASP A 46 14.18 -10.92 -7.63
C ASP A 46 13.18 -11.28 -8.74
N ALA A 47 11.98 -10.69 -8.73
CA ALA A 47 10.97 -10.87 -9.77
C ALA A 47 11.40 -10.36 -11.15
N GLY A 48 12.50 -9.61 -11.26
CA GLY A 48 13.15 -9.27 -12.53
C GLY A 48 12.46 -8.16 -13.33
N ASP A 49 11.33 -7.65 -12.88
CA ASP A 49 10.67 -6.48 -13.49
C ASP A 49 11.35 -5.19 -13.00
N ALA A 50 12.13 -4.56 -13.90
CA ALA A 50 13.01 -3.41 -13.62
C ALA A 50 12.34 -2.15 -13.01
N GLY A 51 11.03 -2.16 -12.75
CA GLY A 51 10.27 -1.06 -12.17
C GLY A 51 9.55 -1.37 -10.86
N ASP A 52 9.54 -2.63 -10.41
CA ASP A 52 8.87 -3.03 -9.18
C ASP A 52 9.88 -2.91 -8.02
N THR A 53 9.92 -1.72 -7.40
CA THR A 53 10.74 -1.44 -6.22
C THR A 53 9.88 -0.96 -5.05
N PRO A 54 10.35 -1.07 -3.80
CA PRO A 54 9.62 -0.54 -2.65
C PRO A 54 9.30 0.96 -2.78
N GLU A 55 10.20 1.73 -3.38
CA GLU A 55 10.02 3.17 -3.63
C GLU A 55 8.90 3.42 -4.65
N ALA A 56 8.80 2.58 -5.70
CA ALA A 56 7.74 2.67 -6.68
C ALA A 56 6.37 2.27 -6.09
N VAL A 57 6.33 1.27 -5.18
CA VAL A 57 5.14 0.91 -4.41
C VAL A 57 4.68 2.08 -3.54
N LEU A 58 5.60 2.73 -2.82
CA LEU A 58 5.30 3.94 -2.04
C LEU A 58 4.79 5.09 -2.92
N ALA A 59 5.43 5.33 -4.06
CA ALA A 59 5.04 6.37 -5.00
C ALA A 59 3.63 6.13 -5.55
N PHE A 60 3.25 4.86 -5.81
CA PHE A 60 1.90 4.52 -6.20
C PHE A 60 0.88 4.93 -5.14
N TRP A 61 1.07 4.53 -3.88
CA TRP A 61 0.14 4.86 -2.79
C TRP A 61 -0.01 6.37 -2.61
N GLN A 62 1.10 7.11 -2.60
CA GLN A 62 1.09 8.56 -2.54
C GLN A 62 0.35 9.18 -3.74
N GLY A 63 0.57 8.64 -4.94
CA GLY A 63 -0.09 9.08 -6.17
C GLY A 63 -1.61 8.85 -6.21
N ILE A 64 -2.16 8.01 -5.33
CA ILE A 64 -3.61 7.85 -5.13
C ILE A 64 -4.11 8.43 -3.80
N ASN A 65 -3.34 9.35 -3.22
CA ASN A 65 -3.64 10.11 -2.00
C ASN A 65 -3.78 9.23 -0.73
N TYR A 66 -2.90 8.25 -0.59
CA TYR A 66 -2.71 7.51 0.65
C TYR A 66 -1.49 8.01 1.43
N SER A 67 -1.61 8.01 2.76
CA SER A 67 -0.48 8.14 3.68
C SER A 67 -0.10 6.76 4.21
N CYS A 68 1.15 6.34 4.00
CA CYS A 68 1.65 5.04 4.45
C CYS A 68 2.64 5.22 5.61
N ARG A 69 2.58 4.32 6.60
CA ARG A 69 3.50 4.23 7.73
C ARG A 69 3.82 2.76 8.05
N PRO A 70 4.90 2.46 8.80
CA PRO A 70 5.15 1.11 9.27
C PRO A 70 3.98 0.66 10.16
N SER A 71 3.54 -0.59 10.04
CA SER A 71 2.42 -1.09 10.85
C SER A 71 2.82 -1.34 12.31
N LYS A 72 4.05 -1.83 12.52
CA LYS A 72 4.67 -1.95 13.85
C LYS A 72 5.22 -0.59 14.25
N VAL A 73 5.08 -0.24 15.53
CA VAL A 73 5.64 0.99 16.09
C VAL A 73 7.17 0.92 15.99
N SER A 74 7.71 1.51 14.93
CA SER A 74 9.13 1.66 14.70
C SER A 74 9.47 3.14 14.75
N ARG A 75 10.60 3.49 15.39
CA ARG A 75 11.16 4.85 15.29
C ARG A 75 11.79 5.11 13.92
N THR A 76 11.94 4.07 13.11
CA THR A 76 12.51 4.12 11.76
C THR A 76 11.41 4.43 10.76
N ASP A 77 11.62 5.42 9.90
CA ASP A 77 10.69 5.75 8.82
C ASP A 77 10.67 4.67 7.72
N LEU A 78 9.61 4.64 6.90
CA LEU A 78 9.43 3.62 5.87
C LEU A 78 10.55 3.60 4.82
N ARG A 79 11.10 4.76 4.43
CA ARG A 79 12.15 4.80 3.42
C ARG A 79 13.40 4.12 3.96
N THR A 80 13.75 4.42 5.21
CA THR A 80 14.86 3.76 5.90
C THR A 80 14.61 2.27 6.13
N MET A 81 13.39 1.84 6.45
CA MET A 81 13.08 0.41 6.55
C MET A 81 13.26 -0.29 5.20
N PHE A 82 12.87 0.35 4.10
CA PHE A 82 13.03 -0.25 2.79
C PHE A 82 14.48 -0.36 2.32
N THR A 83 15.47 0.34 2.86
CA THR A 83 16.86 0.21 2.35
C THR A 83 17.55 -1.11 2.72
N GLY A 84 17.01 -1.88 3.67
CA GLY A 84 17.56 -3.19 4.04
C GLY A 84 17.28 -4.26 2.97
N ARG A 85 18.28 -5.09 2.66
CA ARG A 85 18.17 -6.13 1.61
C ARG A 85 17.13 -7.21 1.91
N ASP A 86 17.01 -7.65 3.17
CA ASP A 86 16.13 -8.77 3.57
C ASP A 86 14.83 -8.30 4.24
N VAL A 87 14.33 -7.12 3.86
CA VAL A 87 13.20 -6.51 4.55
C VAL A 87 11.88 -6.95 3.94
N VAL A 88 11.14 -7.75 4.71
CA VAL A 88 9.69 -7.88 4.62
C VAL A 88 9.09 -6.92 5.65
N THR A 89 8.23 -6.01 5.21
CA THR A 89 7.60 -5.05 6.10
C THR A 89 6.14 -4.84 5.77
N ASP A 90 5.34 -4.94 6.83
CA ASP A 90 3.96 -4.53 6.84
C ASP A 90 3.84 -3.00 6.89
N ILE A 91 3.19 -2.43 5.88
CA ILE A 91 2.84 -1.01 5.84
C ILE A 91 1.33 -0.83 6.02
N LEU A 92 0.95 0.12 6.87
CA LEU A 92 -0.42 0.60 6.95
C LEU A 92 -0.57 1.85 6.10
N CYS A 93 -1.34 1.74 5.03
CA CYS A 93 -1.71 2.83 4.15
C CYS A 93 -3.13 3.30 4.47
N THR A 94 -3.29 4.59 4.75
CA THR A 94 -4.57 5.24 5.07
C THR A 94 -4.97 6.18 3.94
N ASN A 95 -6.16 5.99 3.40
CA ASN A 95 -6.72 6.85 2.38
C ASN A 95 -7.10 8.21 2.98
N LEU A 96 -6.58 9.30 2.40
CA LEU A 96 -6.84 10.65 2.88
C LEU A 96 -8.12 11.25 2.27
N ASN A 97 -8.58 10.74 1.12
CA ASN A 97 -9.83 11.19 0.50
C ASN A 97 -11.08 10.82 1.31
N SER A 98 -10.99 9.77 2.13
CA SER A 98 -12.13 9.27 2.92
C SER A 98 -12.33 10.02 4.24
N LEU A 99 -11.50 11.02 4.56
CA LEU A 99 -11.71 11.90 5.72
C LEU A 99 -12.79 12.97 5.47
N THR A 100 -13.18 13.21 4.22
CA THR A 100 -14.19 14.23 3.88
C THR A 100 -15.63 13.71 3.89
N HIS A 101 -15.84 12.39 3.97
CA HIS A 101 -17.19 11.79 3.96
C HIS A 101 -17.81 11.57 5.35
N THR A 102 -17.06 11.76 6.44
CA THR A 102 -17.55 11.62 7.83
C THR A 102 -18.14 12.91 8.41
N LEU A 103 -18.27 13.97 7.61
CA LEU A 103 -18.93 15.22 8.01
C LEU A 103 -20.06 15.55 7.04
N ARG A 104 -21.11 14.72 7.03
CA ARG A 104 -22.44 15.20 6.67
C ARG A 104 -23.37 14.94 7.85
N PRO A 105 -24.08 15.97 8.36
CA PRO A 105 -25.03 15.84 9.45
C PRO A 105 -26.21 14.94 9.09
#